data_AF-A0A7G1IH89-F1
#
_entry.id   AF-A0A7G1IH89-F1
#
_cell.length_a   1.000
_cell.length_b   1.000
_cell.length_c   1.000
_cell.angle_alpha   90.00
_cell.angle_beta   90.00
_cell.angle_gamma   90.00
#
_symmetry.space_group_name_H-M   'P 1'
#
loop_
_entity.id
_entity.type
_entity.pdbx_description
1 polymer ?
#
loop_
_entity_poly.entity_id
_entity_poly.type
_entity_poly.pdbx_seq_one_letter_code
_entity_poly.pdbx_strand_id
1 'polypeptide(L)'
;MLANFTNAKAEGRDTINGQSTIRISGKVTADAVNQIAPPFSATDPVPGTVWIQESGDHQLAQVKLDRGSGNSVQMTLSNWGEQVQVTKPPVS
;
A
#
# COMPACT_ATOMS: atom_id res chain seq x y z
N MET A 1 -1.36 -0.03 -9.52
CA MET A 1 -2.19 0.49 -8.42
C MET A 1 -1.90 1.95 -8.10
N LEU A 2 -0.68 2.35 -7.71
CA LEU A 2 -0.37 3.76 -7.42
C LEU A 2 -0.67 4.71 -8.60
N ALA A 3 -0.43 4.27 -9.84
CA ALA A 3 -0.81 5.00 -11.05
C ALA A 3 -2.34 5.23 -11.21
N ASN A 4 -3.16 4.45 -10.49
CA ASN A 4 -4.63 4.55 -10.47
C ASN A 4 -5.15 5.15 -9.15
N PHE A 5 -4.27 5.84 -8.42
CA PHE A 5 -4.61 6.56 -7.18
C PHE A 5 -5.04 7.99 -7.52
N THR A 6 -6.28 8.32 -7.20
CA THR A 6 -6.96 9.56 -7.59
C THR A 6 -7.31 10.40 -6.37
N ASN A 7 -7.50 11.71 -6.57
CA ASN A 7 -7.79 12.67 -5.51
C ASN A 7 -6.74 12.65 -4.39
N ALA A 8 -5.47 12.51 -4.77
CA ALA A 8 -4.36 12.43 -3.85
C ALA A 8 -4.23 13.73 -3.03
N LYS A 9 -4.24 13.61 -1.71
CA LYS A 9 -4.09 14.74 -0.80
C LYS A 9 -3.17 14.38 0.35
N ALA A 10 -2.13 15.19 0.56
CA ALA A 10 -1.28 15.05 1.73
C ALA A 10 -2.09 15.41 3.00
N GLU A 11 -2.13 14.49 3.95
CA GLU A 11 -2.87 14.63 5.22
C GLU A 11 -1.95 14.80 6.42
N GLY A 12 -0.65 14.61 6.26
CA GLY A 12 0.31 14.76 7.34
C GLY A 12 1.57 13.95 7.14
N ARG A 13 2.30 13.75 8.24
CA ARG A 13 3.53 12.98 8.31
C ARG A 13 3.40 11.90 9.36
N ASP A 14 3.95 10.73 9.08
CA ASP A 14 4.07 9.63 10.03
C ASP A 14 5.45 8.98 9.89
N THR A 15 5.89 8.31 10.95
CA THR A 15 7.12 7.50 10.93
C THR A 15 6.76 6.04 10.67
N ILE A 16 7.24 5.46 9.57
CA ILE A 16 7.06 4.04 9.22
C ILE A 16 8.43 3.38 9.20
N ASN A 17 8.64 2.33 10.00
CA ASN A 17 9.94 1.64 10.12
C ASN A 17 11.14 2.58 10.38
N GLY A 18 10.92 3.63 11.18
CA GLY A 18 11.95 4.64 11.49
C GLY A 18 12.19 5.68 10.38
N GLN A 19 11.47 5.62 9.26
CA GLN A 19 11.59 6.57 8.15
C GLN A 19 10.47 7.60 8.17
N SER A 20 10.78 8.88 7.89
CA SER A 20 9.77 9.92 7.72
C SER A 20 9.00 9.68 6.41
N THR A 21 7.68 9.73 6.49
CA THR A 21 6.79 9.52 5.34
C THR A 21 5.69 10.57 5.29
N ILE A 22 5.24 10.89 4.08
CA ILE A 22 4.03 11.69 3.86
C ILE A 22 2.84 10.75 3.82
N ARG A 23 1.86 10.96 4.70
CA ARG A 23 0.56 10.28 4.67
C ARG A 23 -0.33 10.95 3.64
N ILE A 24 -0.80 10.20 2.66
CA ILE A 24 -1.59 10.70 1.52
C ILE A 24 -2.90 9.93 1.43
N SER A 25 -4.02 10.64 1.48
CA SER A 25 -5.36 10.09 1.26
C SER A 25 -5.73 10.13 -0.23
N GLY A 26 -6.66 9.27 -0.65
CA GLY A 26 -7.21 9.26 -2.00
C GLY A 26 -8.11 8.06 -2.26
N LYS A 27 -8.33 7.75 -3.53
CA LYS A 27 -9.15 6.60 -3.97
C LYS A 27 -8.45 5.83 -5.07
N VAL A 28 -8.60 4.51 -5.05
CA VAL A 28 -8.03 3.59 -6.05
C VAL A 28 -9.17 2.98 -6.84
N THR A 29 -9.03 2.89 -8.17
CA THR A 29 -10.04 2.23 -9.03
C THR A 29 -10.26 0.77 -8.60
N ALA A 30 -11.51 0.28 -8.66
CA ALA A 30 -11.87 -1.09 -8.31
C ALA A 30 -10.99 -2.13 -9.03
N ASP A 31 -10.80 -1.98 -10.35
CA ASP A 31 -9.98 -2.88 -11.17
C ASP A 31 -8.55 -3.01 -10.65
N ALA A 32 -7.90 -1.89 -10.34
CA ALA A 32 -6.53 -1.90 -9.82
C ALA A 32 -6.42 -2.52 -8.43
N VAL A 33 -7.45 -2.43 -7.59
CA VAL A 33 -7.50 -3.13 -6.30
C VAL A 33 -7.64 -4.62 -6.52
N ASN A 34 -8.59 -5.04 -7.36
CA ASN A 34 -8.88 -6.45 -7.62
C ASN A 34 -7.72 -7.18 -8.33
N GLN A 35 -6.87 -6.48 -9.08
CA GLN A 35 -5.66 -7.05 -9.67
C GLN A 35 -4.60 -7.46 -8.63
N ILE A 36 -4.51 -6.75 -7.50
CA ILE A 36 -3.49 -7.01 -6.46
C ILE A 36 -4.07 -7.82 -5.30
N ALA A 37 -5.34 -7.59 -4.97
CA ALA A 37 -6.06 -8.29 -3.93
C ALA A 37 -7.40 -8.79 -4.48
N PRO A 38 -7.44 -9.86 -5.29
CA PRO A 38 -8.68 -10.38 -5.88
C PRO A 38 -9.81 -10.66 -4.86
N PRO A 39 -9.53 -11.20 -3.65
CA PRO A 39 -10.55 -11.38 -2.62
C PRO A 39 -11.17 -10.06 -2.10
N PHE A 40 -10.59 -8.90 -2.44
CA PHE A 40 -11.13 -7.59 -2.09
C PHE A 40 -12.46 -7.32 -2.83
N SER A 41 -12.65 -7.86 -4.03
CA SER A 41 -13.92 -7.80 -4.80
C SER A 41 -14.58 -6.41 -4.80
N ALA A 42 -13.79 -5.36 -5.05
CA ALA A 42 -14.28 -4.00 -5.14
C ALA A 42 -15.23 -3.84 -6.33
N THR A 43 -16.34 -3.14 -6.13
CA THR A 43 -17.28 -2.73 -7.18
C THR A 43 -17.15 -1.25 -7.53
N ASP A 44 -16.59 -0.45 -6.62
CA ASP A 44 -16.48 1.00 -6.69
C ASP A 44 -15.05 1.46 -6.33
N PRO A 45 -14.66 2.70 -6.67
CA PRO A 45 -13.39 3.26 -6.22
C PRO A 45 -13.22 3.16 -4.70
N VAL A 46 -12.12 2.53 -4.28
CA VAL A 46 -11.84 2.16 -2.90
C VAL A 46 -11.07 3.29 -2.21
N PRO A 47 -11.53 3.82 -1.06
CA PRO A 47 -10.74 4.74 -0.25
C PRO A 47 -9.43 4.09 0.18
N GLY A 48 -8.32 4.82 0.01
CA GLY A 48 -7.00 4.33 0.36
C GLY A 48 -6.13 5.40 0.98
N THR A 49 -5.20 4.95 1.81
CA THR A 49 -4.13 5.79 2.35
C THR A 49 -2.79 5.18 1.98
N VAL A 50 -1.88 5.99 1.44
CA VAL A 50 -0.50 5.58 1.16
C VAL A 50 0.47 6.42 1.98
N TRP A 51 1.59 5.82 2.35
CA TRP A 51 2.71 6.47 2.98
C TRP A 51 3.90 6.36 2.06
N ILE A 52 4.40 7.50 1.61
CA ILE A 52 5.54 7.60 0.69
C ILE A 52 6.69 8.24 1.46
N GLN A 53 7.91 7.71 1.31
CA GLN A 53 9.10 8.28 1.92
C GLN A 53 9.21 9.78 1.58
N GLU A 54 9.34 10.61 2.61
CA GLU A 54 9.41 12.07 2.45
C GLU A 54 10.69 12.51 1.72
N SER A 55 11.77 11.76 1.90
CA SER A 55 13.08 12.01 1.31
C SER A 55 13.66 10.76 0.67
N GLY A 56 14.76 10.91 -0.08
CA GLY A 56 15.43 9.81 -0.77
C GLY A 56 14.67 9.38 -2.02
N ASP A 57 14.51 8.07 -2.19
CA ASP A 57 13.96 7.48 -3.42
C ASP A 57 12.43 7.53 -3.53
N HIS A 58 11.75 8.13 -2.53
CA HIS A 58 10.29 8.24 -2.50
C HIS A 58 9.57 6.90 -2.65
N GLN A 59 10.10 5.85 -2.01
CA GLN A 59 9.48 4.52 -2.06
C GLN A 59 8.15 4.50 -1.33
N LEU A 60 7.26 3.59 -1.75
CA LEU A 60 6.06 3.26 -0.99
C LEU A 60 6.48 2.55 0.31
N ALA A 61 6.21 3.16 1.46
CA ALA A 61 6.50 2.58 2.76
C ALA A 61 5.31 1.78 3.30
N GLN A 62 4.08 2.25 3.04
CA GLN A 62 2.86 1.55 3.47
C GLN A 62 1.68 1.90 2.57
N VAL A 63 0.74 0.98 2.44
CA VAL A 63 -0.56 1.20 1.82
C VAL A 63 -1.66 0.56 2.65
N LYS A 64 -2.79 1.25 2.77
CA LYS A 64 -4.02 0.77 3.40
C LYS A 64 -5.19 0.98 2.44
N LEU A 65 -6.00 -0.06 2.26
CA LEU A 65 -7.24 -0.05 1.48
C LEU A 65 -8.43 -0.31 2.41
N ASP A 66 -9.38 0.61 2.45
CA ASP A 66 -10.53 0.52 3.34
C ASP A 66 -11.72 -0.13 2.62
N ARG A 67 -12.26 -1.23 3.18
CA ARG A 67 -13.43 -1.96 2.64
C ARG A 67 -14.75 -1.51 3.28
N GLY A 68 -14.73 -0.45 4.09
CA GLY A 68 -15.87 0.03 4.85
C GLY A 68 -16.11 -0.76 6.14
N SER A 69 -16.98 -0.23 7.01
CA SER A 69 -17.35 -0.84 8.30
C SER A 69 -16.16 -1.21 9.21
N GLY A 70 -15.07 -0.42 9.14
CA GLY A 70 -13.85 -0.67 9.91
C GLY A 70 -12.92 -1.74 9.33
N ASN A 71 -13.33 -2.43 8.26
CA ASN A 71 -12.51 -3.45 7.61
C ASN A 71 -11.49 -2.79 6.67
N SER A 72 -10.25 -3.27 6.73
CA SER A 72 -9.20 -2.80 5.83
C SER A 72 -8.15 -3.88 5.58
N VAL A 73 -7.43 -3.74 4.48
CA VAL A 73 -6.19 -4.48 4.21
C VAL A 73 -5.06 -3.47 4.24
N GLN A 74 -3.99 -3.79 4.98
CA GLN A 74 -2.79 -2.95 5.06
C GLN A 74 -1.57 -3.78 4.70
N MET A 75 -0.64 -3.16 3.97
CA MET A 75 0.65 -3.73 3.61
C MET A 75 1.73 -2.70 3.89
N THR A 76 2.78 -3.11 4.58
CA THR A 76 3.97 -2.31 4.86
C THR A 76 5.13 -2.88 4.05
N LEU A 77 5.83 -2.02 3.31
CA LEU A 77 6.92 -2.41 2.42
C LEU A 77 8.24 -1.86 2.98
N SER A 78 9.26 -2.71 2.96
CA SER A 78 10.62 -2.39 3.41
C SER A 78 11.63 -3.20 2.60
N ASN A 79 12.92 -2.91 2.80
CA ASN A 79 14.03 -3.63 2.17
C ASN A 79 13.94 -3.67 0.63
N TRP A 80 13.58 -2.53 0.03
CA TRP A 80 13.55 -2.38 -1.41
C TRP A 80 14.89 -2.79 -2.04
N GLY A 81 14.85 -3.72 -2.99
CA GLY A 81 16.04 -4.22 -3.69
C GLY A 81 16.86 -5.27 -2.92
N GLU A 82 16.43 -5.68 -1.72
CA GLU A 82 17.11 -6.76 -0.99
C GLU A 82 16.98 -8.10 -1.72
N GLN A 83 18.07 -8.87 -1.76
CA GLN A 83 18.07 -10.20 -2.35
C GLN A 83 17.31 -11.16 -1.42
N VAL A 84 16.24 -11.78 -1.94
CA VAL A 84 15.46 -12.80 -1.22
C VAL A 84 16.02 -14.19 -1.51
N GLN A 85 16.34 -14.95 -0.45
CA GLN A 85 16.75 -16.35 -0.55
C GLN A 85 15.52 -17.24 -0.35
N VAL A 86 15.19 -18.05 -1.36
CA VAL A 86 14.08 -18.99 -1.33
C VAL A 86 14.64 -20.41 -1.44
N THR A 87 14.30 -21.28 -0.50
CA THR A 87 14.71 -22.68 -0.48
C THR A 87 13.49 -23.60 -0.58
N LYS A 88 13.68 -24.79 -1.15
CA LYS A 88 12.62 -25.79 -1.21
C LYS A 88 12.23 -26.21 0.22
N PRO A 89 10.94 -26.20 0.60
CA PRO A 89 10.51 -26.73 1.88
C PRO A 89 10.91 -28.21 2.02
N PRO A 90 11.21 -28.69 3.24
CA PRO A 90 11.45 -30.11 3.45
C PRO A 90 10.24 -30.94 3.00
N VAL A 91 10.48 -32.04 2.31
CA VAL A 91 9.44 -33.02 1.99
C VAL A 91 9.25 -33.92 3.22
N SER A 92 8.02 -34.00 3.73
CA SER A 92 7.62 -34.96 4.77
C SER A 92 7.14 -36.26 4.13
#